data_AF-A0A5N6IBY8-F1
#
_entry.id   AF-A0A5N6IBY8-F1
#
_cell.length_a   1.000
_cell.length_b   1.000
_cell.length_c   1.000
_cell.angle_alpha   90.00
_cell.angle_beta   90.00
_cell.angle_gamma   90.00
#
_symmetry.space_group_name_H-M   'P 1'
#
loop_
_entity.id
_entity.type
_entity.pdbx_description
1 polymer ?
#
loop_
_entity_poly.entity_id
_entity_poly.type
_entity_poly.pdbx_seq_one_letter_code
_entity_poly.pdbx_strand_id
1 'polypeptide(L)'
;MDYSAISHDPDHPAGTSPWASPRPTQTTFPTSSINDIPSDPLAPPQPPYDAASQPESSLPPGEEQTESPDLSERLQSAQLGDPDYHNEQSQYAAQQQQYAQQPRSQLPARYQTGARQHARPAPLYKVQAKITSLERTGKKDPILRFDVHTNIPKFRTTQYRDVRRTHAEFTKLAEHLMSANPEAMVPAVPPPLTPAGAGTEEDEIRVKASMQKWLNTVLGNEVLMQDDEVVLFVESDFGYSPVVRMKQPATGMRRKVLKQFAPPPDDTPELQNARPVVKMFYLGSMDASHKVDRVVKGRRGLGLAESDFGVKLGQMHVQETHPGLANAYRKLGKVIQTVGDYHAVQATAEATTLGEPLNYHSSDAFIVKETLTNRHILLRDLIQAQQVTRSKRAAADRVKVSSSVRKDKVDEAINALDEAQSHEDYLTKRTHRVTSNLLQEKRRWFDRTTNDLLASLREYTLRQIDAERRTLATLESVRPDIRAIDSSGGLSRLGRESHPTVRRPNLGSSQGPKGDAWSGIPRRSEGLGRSMSGSMISPTSEVDEEVNGQGKGRVRSPSGVSTTVEEDDEDRLDARNAASRLATSTF
;
A
#
# COMPACT_ATOMS: atom_id res chain seq x y z
N MET A 1 -30.19 -35.90 6.32
CA MET A 1 -29.98 -35.76 4.87
C MET A 1 -28.59 -36.25 4.58
N ASP A 2 -28.43 -37.11 3.57
CA ASP A 2 -27.14 -37.64 3.16
C ASP A 2 -26.54 -36.70 2.08
N TYR A 3 -25.26 -36.40 2.19
CA TYR A 3 -24.55 -35.45 1.31
C TYR A 3 -23.57 -36.12 0.34
N SER A 4 -23.47 -37.46 0.36
CA SER A 4 -22.57 -38.23 -0.53
C SER A 4 -22.83 -38.02 -2.03
N ALA A 5 -24.07 -37.68 -2.42
CA ALA A 5 -24.53 -37.58 -3.80
C ALA A 5 -24.03 -36.34 -4.60
N ILE A 6 -23.45 -35.33 -3.95
CA ILE A 6 -22.97 -34.10 -4.65
C ILE A 6 -21.72 -34.36 -5.50
N SER A 7 -21.06 -35.50 -5.29
CA SER A 7 -19.74 -35.84 -5.86
C SER A 7 -19.71 -36.11 -7.37
N HIS A 8 -20.86 -36.33 -8.03
CA HIS A 8 -20.97 -36.78 -9.42
C HIS A 8 -22.05 -36.03 -10.21
N ASP A 9 -21.79 -34.75 -10.47
CA ASP A 9 -22.43 -34.00 -11.57
C ASP A 9 -21.66 -34.27 -12.87
N PRO A 10 -22.27 -34.86 -13.92
CA PRO A 10 -21.59 -35.15 -15.19
C PRO A 10 -21.25 -33.90 -16.01
N ASP A 11 -21.93 -32.76 -15.81
CA ASP A 11 -21.65 -31.51 -16.52
C ASP A 11 -20.53 -30.69 -15.82
N HIS A 12 -20.21 -31.02 -14.56
CA HIS A 12 -19.17 -30.36 -13.75
C HIS A 12 -18.20 -31.38 -13.11
N PRO A 13 -17.28 -31.99 -13.89
CA PRO A 13 -16.22 -32.83 -13.34
C PRO A 13 -15.36 -32.04 -12.35
N ALA A 14 -15.07 -32.64 -11.19
CA ALA A 14 -14.50 -31.97 -10.02
C ALA A 14 -13.14 -31.28 -10.28
N GLY A 15 -13.21 -30.00 -10.65
CA GLY A 15 -12.04 -29.14 -10.82
C GLY A 15 -11.32 -28.88 -9.50
N THR A 16 -10.00 -28.68 -9.55
CA THR A 16 -9.21 -28.27 -8.38
C THR A 16 -9.77 -26.97 -7.80
N SER A 17 -10.08 -26.98 -6.50
CA SER A 17 -10.64 -25.82 -5.78
C SER A 17 -9.87 -24.52 -6.10
N PRO A 18 -10.56 -23.39 -6.34
CA PRO A 18 -9.92 -22.10 -6.61
C PRO A 18 -9.11 -21.56 -5.42
N TRP A 19 -9.19 -22.22 -4.25
CA TRP A 19 -8.41 -21.91 -3.05
C TRP A 19 -7.24 -22.90 -2.80
N ALA A 20 -6.97 -23.81 -3.73
CA ALA A 20 -5.85 -24.74 -3.63
C ALA A 20 -4.50 -24.00 -3.74
N SER A 21 -3.63 -24.17 -2.73
CA SER A 21 -2.25 -23.68 -2.79
C SER A 21 -1.45 -24.41 -3.88
N PRO A 22 -0.49 -23.75 -4.56
CA PRO A 22 0.33 -24.42 -5.56
C PRO A 22 1.10 -25.61 -4.98
N ARG A 23 1.12 -26.73 -5.71
CA ARG A 23 2.04 -27.84 -5.39
C ARG A 23 3.49 -27.38 -5.64
N PRO A 24 4.50 -27.90 -4.91
CA PRO A 24 5.89 -27.41 -4.97
C PRO A 24 6.61 -27.53 -6.32
N THR A 25 5.94 -28.03 -7.36
CA THR A 25 6.41 -28.10 -8.76
C THR A 25 5.77 -27.07 -9.69
N GLN A 26 4.90 -26.17 -9.18
CA GLN A 26 4.26 -25.10 -9.97
C GLN A 26 4.43 -23.73 -9.32
N THR A 27 4.99 -22.77 -10.07
CA THR A 27 5.24 -21.38 -9.64
C THR A 27 4.16 -20.40 -10.11
N THR A 28 3.05 -20.89 -10.67
CA THR A 28 2.06 -20.07 -11.39
C THR A 28 0.65 -20.49 -10.98
N PHE A 29 -0.19 -19.53 -10.58
CA PHE A 29 -1.61 -19.75 -10.32
C PHE A 29 -2.38 -19.95 -11.64
N PRO A 30 -3.46 -20.76 -11.66
CA PRO A 30 -4.35 -20.84 -12.81
C PRO A 30 -5.00 -19.47 -13.09
N THR A 31 -5.19 -19.13 -14.36
CA THR A 31 -5.83 -17.88 -14.76
C THR A 31 -7.32 -17.91 -14.41
N SER A 32 -7.73 -17.08 -13.45
CA SER A 32 -9.14 -16.88 -13.09
C SER A 32 -9.97 -16.44 -14.30
N SER A 33 -11.11 -17.09 -14.52
CA SER A 33 -12.07 -16.76 -15.57
C SER A 33 -12.57 -15.32 -15.46
N ILE A 34 -12.56 -14.58 -16.56
CA ILE A 34 -12.94 -13.15 -16.63
C ILE A 34 -14.46 -12.93 -16.44
N ASN A 35 -15.25 -14.02 -16.44
CA ASN A 35 -16.72 -13.99 -16.40
C ASN A 35 -17.30 -13.56 -15.04
N ASP A 36 -16.55 -13.67 -13.94
CA ASP A 36 -17.01 -13.36 -12.57
C ASP A 36 -16.92 -11.86 -12.20
N ILE A 37 -16.82 -10.98 -13.21
CA ILE A 37 -16.80 -9.52 -13.03
C ILE A 37 -18.20 -8.96 -13.30
N PRO A 38 -18.92 -8.45 -12.28
CA PRO A 38 -20.18 -7.76 -12.51
C PRO A 38 -19.98 -6.49 -13.35
N SER A 39 -20.89 -6.27 -14.30
CA SER A 39 -20.99 -4.98 -14.99
C SER A 39 -21.34 -3.86 -14.01
N ASP A 40 -20.78 -2.67 -14.27
CA ASP A 40 -20.76 -1.49 -13.40
C ASP A 40 -22.15 -1.14 -12.82
N PRO A 41 -22.39 -1.30 -11.50
CA PRO A 41 -23.71 -1.08 -10.90
C PRO A 41 -23.91 0.41 -10.58
N LEU A 42 -24.21 1.22 -11.60
CA LEU A 42 -24.95 2.50 -11.48
C LEU A 42 -25.25 3.12 -12.86
N ALA A 43 -26.39 2.74 -13.44
CA ALA A 43 -27.03 3.49 -14.52
C ALA A 43 -28.52 3.65 -14.17
N PRO A 44 -29.06 4.88 -14.05
CA PRO A 44 -30.48 5.07 -13.76
C PRO A 44 -31.33 4.62 -14.96
N PRO A 45 -32.49 3.98 -14.73
CA PRO A 45 -33.31 3.45 -15.81
C PRO A 45 -33.88 4.57 -16.68
N GLN A 46 -33.71 4.44 -18.00
CA GLN A 46 -34.41 5.26 -19.00
C GLN A 46 -35.78 4.62 -19.28
N PRO A 47 -36.91 5.36 -19.16
CA PRO A 47 -38.18 4.91 -19.72
C PRO A 47 -38.17 5.05 -21.25
N PRO A 48 -38.91 4.22 -21.99
CA PRO A 48 -39.03 4.34 -23.45
C PRO A 48 -39.91 5.52 -23.85
N TYR A 49 -39.64 6.09 -25.03
CA TYR A 49 -40.48 7.09 -25.68
C TYR A 49 -41.78 6.47 -26.22
N ASP A 50 -42.90 7.20 -26.16
CA ASP A 50 -43.49 7.73 -27.40
C ASP A 50 -44.50 8.90 -27.21
N ALA A 51 -44.69 9.67 -28.30
CA ALA A 51 -45.81 10.54 -28.67
C ALA A 51 -46.49 11.56 -27.70
N ALA A 52 -46.20 12.85 -27.97
CA ALA A 52 -47.15 13.96 -28.16
C ALA A 52 -47.78 14.79 -26.99
N SER A 53 -48.03 16.07 -27.32
CA SER A 53 -48.89 17.10 -26.66
C SER A 53 -48.28 18.00 -25.56
N GLN A 54 -48.68 19.29 -25.61
CA GLN A 54 -48.50 20.33 -24.58
C GLN A 54 -49.86 20.59 -23.86
N PRO A 55 -50.01 21.60 -22.98
CA PRO A 55 -49.40 21.74 -21.65
C PRO A 55 -50.46 21.99 -20.55
N GLU A 56 -50.12 21.94 -19.25
CA GLU A 56 -50.50 22.96 -18.24
C GLU A 56 -49.93 22.69 -16.82
N SER A 57 -50.36 23.48 -15.83
CA SER A 57 -49.74 23.68 -14.52
C SER A 57 -50.30 22.82 -13.37
N SER A 58 -49.50 22.56 -12.34
CA SER A 58 -49.89 22.78 -10.92
C SER A 58 -48.76 22.51 -9.89
N LEU A 59 -48.81 23.26 -8.79
CA LEU A 59 -48.22 23.02 -7.46
C LEU A 59 -49.39 22.61 -6.52
N PRO A 60 -49.24 22.04 -5.29
CA PRO A 60 -48.23 22.38 -4.28
C PRO A 60 -47.67 21.15 -3.46
N PRO A 61 -47.63 21.08 -2.10
CA PRO A 61 -46.34 21.22 -1.40
C PRO A 61 -46.00 20.16 -0.31
N GLY A 62 -44.72 20.15 0.10
CA GLY A 62 -44.27 19.82 1.47
C GLY A 62 -44.00 18.34 1.82
N GLU A 63 -42.76 18.01 2.17
CA GLU A 63 -42.30 17.86 3.59
C GLU A 63 -40.80 17.48 3.65
N GLU A 64 -40.25 17.37 4.86
CA GLU A 64 -38.83 17.59 5.19
C GLU A 64 -37.87 16.43 4.83
N GLN A 65 -36.65 16.78 4.41
CA GLN A 65 -35.50 15.85 4.37
C GLN A 65 -34.29 16.48 5.08
N THR A 66 -33.66 15.70 5.96
CA THR A 66 -32.48 16.15 6.74
C THR A 66 -31.24 15.37 6.30
N GLU A 67 -30.63 15.77 5.19
CA GLU A 67 -29.37 15.18 4.72
C GLU A 67 -28.13 16.01 5.13
N SER A 68 -27.05 15.31 5.45
CA SER A 68 -25.74 15.89 5.75
C SER A 68 -25.02 16.34 4.46
N PRO A 69 -24.48 17.57 4.38
CA PRO A 69 -23.96 18.12 3.13
C PRO A 69 -22.65 17.45 2.67
N ASP A 70 -22.55 17.24 1.36
CA ASP A 70 -21.35 16.76 0.67
C ASP A 70 -20.23 17.82 0.67
N LEU A 71 -18.98 17.37 0.58
CA LEU A 71 -17.76 18.16 0.72
C LEU A 71 -17.36 18.93 -0.55
N SER A 72 -18.16 18.85 -1.61
CA SER A 72 -17.80 19.29 -2.98
C SER A 72 -18.12 20.77 -3.27
N GLU A 73 -19.17 21.36 -2.69
CA GLU A 73 -19.64 22.70 -3.10
C GLU A 73 -18.86 23.88 -2.49
N ARG A 74 -18.08 23.68 -1.42
CA ARG A 74 -17.51 24.78 -0.61
C ARG A 74 -16.28 25.49 -1.23
N LEU A 75 -16.12 25.45 -2.55
CA LEU A 75 -14.97 25.98 -3.30
C LEU A 75 -15.33 26.93 -4.47
N GLN A 76 -16.58 27.36 -4.61
CA GLN A 76 -17.02 28.20 -5.76
C GLN A 76 -17.63 29.57 -5.40
N SER A 77 -17.45 30.08 -4.18
CA SER A 77 -18.09 31.34 -3.72
C SER A 77 -17.18 32.27 -2.90
N ALA A 78 -16.08 32.75 -3.50
CA ALA A 78 -15.28 33.85 -2.96
C ALA A 78 -14.51 34.61 -4.07
N GLN A 79 -15.18 35.50 -4.81
CA GLN A 79 -14.52 36.40 -5.76
C GLN A 79 -15.28 37.74 -5.89
N LEU A 80 -14.60 38.83 -5.52
CA LEU A 80 -14.72 40.25 -5.95
C LEU A 80 -14.28 41.16 -4.78
N GLY A 81 -13.40 42.12 -5.05
CA GLY A 81 -12.83 43.00 -4.01
C GLY A 81 -11.45 43.55 -4.38
N ASP A 82 -11.42 44.47 -5.36
CA ASP A 82 -10.29 45.35 -5.70
C ASP A 82 -10.89 46.77 -5.76
N PRO A 83 -10.20 47.84 -5.27
CA PRO A 83 -9.46 48.63 -6.25
C PRO A 83 -8.19 49.38 -5.76
N ASP A 84 -7.32 49.62 -6.74
CA ASP A 84 -6.54 50.84 -7.03
C ASP A 84 -5.34 51.31 -6.16
N TYR A 85 -4.22 51.44 -6.88
CA TYR A 85 -3.12 52.42 -6.82
C TYR A 85 -2.75 53.15 -5.50
N HIS A 86 -1.46 53.10 -5.19
CA HIS A 86 -0.63 54.32 -5.20
C HIS A 86 0.78 54.04 -5.76
N ASN A 87 1.48 55.09 -6.20
CA ASN A 87 2.75 55.03 -6.95
C ASN A 87 3.66 56.17 -6.48
N GLU A 88 4.88 55.88 -6.00
CA GLU A 88 5.79 56.92 -5.53
C GLU A 88 7.28 56.57 -5.75
N GLN A 89 8.11 57.60 -5.93
CA GLN A 89 9.52 57.50 -6.33
C GLN A 89 10.47 57.99 -5.23
N SER A 90 11.59 57.30 -5.02
CA SER A 90 12.87 57.79 -4.44
C SER A 90 13.92 56.70 -4.72
N GLN A 91 15.03 56.86 -5.43
CA GLN A 91 15.99 57.94 -5.71
C GLN A 91 17.02 58.24 -4.59
N TYR A 92 18.29 57.99 -4.93
CA TYR A 92 19.56 58.42 -4.34
C TYR A 92 19.90 58.17 -2.86
N ALA A 93 20.92 57.32 -2.65
CA ALA A 93 22.12 57.72 -1.93
C ALA A 93 23.35 56.95 -2.44
N ALA A 94 24.51 57.58 -2.54
CA ALA A 94 25.78 56.94 -2.87
C ALA A 94 26.90 57.50 -1.98
N GLN A 95 27.76 56.64 -1.45
CA GLN A 95 29.01 57.01 -0.79
C GLN A 95 30.16 56.12 -1.27
N GLN A 96 31.38 56.64 -1.13
CA GLN A 96 32.60 56.14 -1.75
C GLN A 96 33.61 55.63 -0.72
N GLN A 97 34.75 55.14 -1.22
CA GLN A 97 36.03 54.91 -0.53
C GLN A 97 36.12 53.55 0.22
N GLN A 98 37.29 52.88 0.30
CA GLN A 98 38.63 53.26 -0.18
C GLN A 98 39.47 52.05 -0.68
N TYR A 99 40.72 52.31 -1.09
CA TYR A 99 41.61 51.39 -1.81
C TYR A 99 42.36 50.38 -0.94
N ALA A 100 42.68 49.21 -1.52
CA ALA A 100 43.91 48.46 -1.27
C ALA A 100 44.39 47.80 -2.58
N GLN A 101 45.70 47.62 -2.77
CA GLN A 101 46.29 47.21 -4.06
C GLN A 101 47.14 45.93 -3.97
N GLN A 102 46.87 44.98 -4.89
CA GLN A 102 47.87 44.11 -5.55
C GLN A 102 48.69 43.13 -4.67
N PRO A 103 49.52 42.21 -5.23
CA PRO A 103 49.82 41.95 -6.63
C PRO A 103 49.46 40.55 -7.17
N ARG A 104 49.87 40.29 -8.42
CA ARG A 104 49.47 39.18 -9.29
C ARG A 104 50.72 38.39 -9.74
N SER A 105 50.72 37.06 -9.63
CA SER A 105 51.79 36.18 -10.15
C SER A 105 51.15 34.96 -10.86
N GLN A 106 51.12 34.94 -12.20
CA GLN A 106 52.16 34.39 -13.09
C GLN A 106 52.12 32.85 -13.26
N LEU A 107 51.68 32.46 -14.46
CA LEU A 107 51.98 31.23 -15.21
C LEU A 107 52.88 31.65 -16.41
N PRO A 108 53.59 30.77 -17.16
CA PRO A 108 53.26 29.36 -17.43
C PRO A 108 54.48 28.39 -17.51
N ALA A 109 54.30 27.29 -18.28
CA ALA A 109 55.26 26.22 -18.65
C ALA A 109 55.32 25.00 -17.68
N ARG A 110 55.57 23.76 -18.11
CA ARG A 110 55.82 23.19 -19.47
C ARG A 110 55.27 21.75 -19.56
N TYR A 111 55.10 21.25 -20.79
CA TYR A 111 54.74 19.87 -21.16
C TYR A 111 55.28 18.75 -20.26
N GLN A 112 54.41 17.78 -19.93
CA GLN A 112 54.77 16.36 -19.85
C GLN A 112 53.79 15.53 -20.70
N THR A 113 54.33 14.56 -21.43
CA THR A 113 53.60 13.66 -22.34
C THR A 113 53.37 12.30 -21.70
N GLY A 114 52.21 11.67 -21.98
CA GLY A 114 52.08 10.22 -21.84
C GLY A 114 51.35 9.71 -20.59
N ALA A 115 50.08 10.06 -20.43
CA ALA A 115 49.14 9.26 -19.66
C ALA A 115 47.94 8.91 -20.55
N ARG A 116 47.62 7.61 -20.68
CA ARG A 116 46.40 7.17 -21.36
C ARG A 116 45.21 7.70 -20.57
N GLN A 117 44.38 8.53 -21.19
CA GLN A 117 43.13 8.98 -20.58
C GLN A 117 42.16 7.80 -20.52
N HIS A 118 42.17 7.05 -19.41
CA HIS A 118 40.98 6.34 -18.98
C HIS A 118 39.89 7.39 -18.78
N ALA A 119 38.93 7.43 -19.71
CA ALA A 119 37.76 8.28 -19.58
C ALA A 119 37.09 7.96 -18.25
N ARG A 120 37.12 8.91 -17.31
CA ARG A 120 36.41 8.77 -16.04
C ARG A 120 34.92 8.60 -16.40
N PRO A 121 34.23 7.57 -15.87
CA PRO A 121 32.80 7.43 -16.12
C PRO A 121 32.09 8.71 -15.70
N ALA A 122 31.10 9.14 -16.50
CA ALA A 122 30.35 10.35 -16.21
C ALA A 122 29.75 10.28 -14.79
N PRO A 123 29.75 11.39 -14.02
CA PRO A 123 29.28 11.36 -12.64
C PRO A 123 27.81 10.95 -12.59
N LEU A 124 27.54 9.82 -11.95
CA LEU A 124 26.16 9.37 -11.70
C LEU A 124 25.50 10.36 -10.74
N TYR A 125 24.53 11.10 -11.27
CA TYR A 125 23.72 12.05 -10.51
C TYR A 125 22.74 11.32 -9.58
N LYS A 126 22.58 11.83 -8.36
CA LYS A 126 21.70 11.26 -7.34
C LYS A 126 21.25 12.33 -6.34
N VAL A 127 20.04 12.15 -5.82
CA VAL A 127 19.56 12.81 -4.60
C VAL A 127 19.24 11.73 -3.58
N GLN A 128 19.69 11.88 -2.34
CA GLN A 128 19.48 10.93 -1.26
C GLN A 128 18.90 11.66 -0.05
N ALA A 129 17.62 11.44 0.25
CA ALA A 129 16.97 11.97 1.44
C ALA A 129 16.87 10.92 2.55
N LYS A 130 17.02 11.35 3.80
CA LYS A 130 16.84 10.50 4.99
C LYS A 130 15.92 11.20 6.00
N ILE A 131 14.77 10.60 6.28
CA ILE A 131 13.86 11.06 7.35
C ILE A 131 14.54 10.85 8.71
N THR A 132 14.56 11.92 9.49
CA THR A 132 15.20 11.98 10.81
C THR A 132 14.16 11.99 11.94
N SER A 133 13.02 12.69 11.76
CA SER A 133 11.90 12.65 12.71
C SER A 133 10.54 13.00 12.08
N LEU A 134 9.49 12.81 12.87
CA LEU A 134 8.09 13.12 12.57
C LEU A 134 7.56 13.95 13.74
N GLU A 135 7.14 15.19 13.48
CA GLU A 135 6.61 16.11 14.50
C GLU A 135 5.08 16.22 14.37
N ARG A 136 4.34 15.76 15.38
CA ARG A 136 2.88 15.87 15.45
C ARG A 136 2.46 16.96 16.44
N THR A 137 1.75 18.00 15.98
CA THR A 137 1.22 19.07 16.84
C THR A 137 -0.29 18.89 17.05
N GLY A 138 -0.67 17.97 17.94
CA GLY A 138 -2.06 17.59 18.16
C GLY A 138 -2.70 17.00 16.90
N LYS A 139 -3.87 17.53 16.49
CA LYS A 139 -4.59 17.12 15.26
C LYS A 139 -4.17 17.88 13.99
N LYS A 140 -3.06 18.64 14.02
CA LYS A 140 -2.52 19.32 12.83
C LYS A 140 -1.81 18.32 11.90
N ASP A 141 -1.68 18.70 10.63
CA ASP A 141 -0.90 17.96 9.64
C ASP A 141 0.56 17.77 10.13
N PRO A 142 1.12 16.55 10.08
CA PRO A 142 2.42 16.27 10.66
C PRO A 142 3.55 16.83 9.80
N ILE A 143 4.62 17.29 10.46
CA ILE A 143 5.83 17.77 9.81
C ILE A 143 6.85 16.63 9.81
N LEU A 144 7.30 16.22 8.62
CA LEU A 144 8.44 15.34 8.47
C LEU A 144 9.72 16.16 8.40
N ARG A 145 10.74 15.74 9.13
CA ARG A 145 12.08 16.32 9.13
C ARG A 145 13.04 15.35 8.46
N PHE A 146 13.84 15.84 7.53
CA PHE A 146 14.76 15.00 6.75
C PHE A 146 16.03 15.74 6.33
N ASP A 147 17.13 15.01 6.23
CA ASP A 147 18.37 15.49 5.64
C ASP A 147 18.44 15.09 4.16
N VAL A 148 19.06 15.91 3.30
CA VAL A 148 19.24 15.63 1.87
C VAL A 148 20.71 15.77 1.48
N HIS A 149 21.27 14.75 0.83
CA HIS A 149 22.59 14.78 0.21
C HIS A 149 22.46 14.61 -1.31
N THR A 150 23.12 15.47 -2.07
CA THR A 150 23.01 15.54 -3.54
C THR A 150 24.36 15.86 -4.18
N ASN A 151 24.54 15.40 -5.42
CA ASN A 151 25.63 15.82 -6.31
C ASN A 151 25.13 16.46 -7.62
N ILE A 152 23.84 16.81 -7.69
CA ILE A 152 23.22 17.44 -8.86
C ILE A 152 23.56 18.94 -8.87
N PRO A 153 24.21 19.49 -9.93
CA PRO A 153 24.65 20.89 -9.96
C PRO A 153 23.55 21.96 -9.94
N LYS A 154 22.26 21.58 -10.02
CA LYS A 154 21.12 22.51 -9.86
C LYS A 154 20.96 23.00 -8.42
N PHE A 155 21.39 22.22 -7.43
CA PHE A 155 21.27 22.56 -6.01
C PHE A 155 22.37 23.54 -5.58
N ARG A 156 22.03 24.55 -4.78
CA ARG A 156 23.00 25.53 -4.25
C ARG A 156 24.07 24.91 -3.37
N THR A 157 23.77 23.79 -2.71
CA THR A 157 24.71 23.05 -1.85
C THR A 157 24.55 21.53 -2.03
N THR A 158 25.51 20.76 -1.51
CA THR A 158 25.47 19.28 -1.55
C THR A 158 24.88 18.64 -0.29
N GLN A 159 24.56 19.41 0.75
CA GLN A 159 24.00 18.93 2.02
C GLN A 159 22.97 19.94 2.57
N TYR A 160 21.71 19.52 2.62
CA TYR A 160 20.64 20.19 3.35
C TYR A 160 20.36 19.37 4.61
N ARG A 161 20.23 20.03 5.76
CA ARG A 161 19.90 19.38 7.02
C ARG A 161 18.63 19.97 7.60
N ASP A 162 17.89 19.15 8.31
CA ASP A 162 16.64 19.55 8.98
C ASP A 162 15.58 20.14 8.03
N VAL A 163 15.49 19.67 6.78
CA VAL A 163 14.45 20.09 5.84
C VAL A 163 13.09 19.68 6.40
N ARG A 164 12.20 20.65 6.59
CA ARG A 164 10.88 20.45 7.23
C ARG A 164 9.77 20.59 6.22
N ARG A 165 8.93 19.55 6.08
CA ARG A 165 7.76 19.55 5.19
C ARG A 165 6.56 18.87 5.84
N THR A 166 5.42 19.52 5.74
CA THR A 166 4.09 18.99 6.10
C THR A 166 3.67 17.89 5.11
N HIS A 167 2.84 16.94 5.51
CA HIS A 167 2.34 15.89 4.62
C HIS A 167 1.56 16.45 3.41
N ALA A 168 0.81 17.53 3.62
CA ALA A 168 0.16 18.28 2.55
C ALA A 168 1.15 18.82 1.50
N GLU A 169 2.39 19.15 1.87
CA GLU A 169 3.42 19.58 0.92
C GLU A 169 3.98 18.42 0.08
N PHE A 170 4.15 17.22 0.67
CA PHE A 170 4.45 16.01 -0.11
C PHE A 170 3.33 15.70 -1.11
N THR A 171 2.08 15.90 -0.71
CA THR A 171 0.91 15.74 -1.59
C THR A 171 0.93 16.73 -2.76
N LYS A 172 1.17 18.03 -2.51
CA LYS A 172 1.35 19.04 -3.57
C LYS A 172 2.50 18.70 -4.54
N LEU A 173 3.62 18.17 -4.02
CA LEU A 173 4.75 17.75 -4.87
C LEU A 173 4.35 16.57 -5.76
N ALA A 174 3.70 15.55 -5.20
CA ALA A 174 3.20 14.41 -5.97
C ALA A 174 2.23 14.85 -7.08
N GLU A 175 1.29 15.76 -6.78
CA GLU A 175 0.35 16.33 -7.75
C GLU A 175 1.05 17.07 -8.90
N HIS A 176 2.10 17.85 -8.60
CA HIS A 176 2.92 18.47 -9.63
C HIS A 176 3.63 17.41 -10.47
N LEU A 177 4.39 16.51 -9.83
CA LEU A 177 5.21 15.51 -10.52
C LEU A 177 4.36 14.61 -11.45
N MET A 178 3.17 14.18 -11.00
CA MET A 178 2.21 13.41 -11.81
C MET A 178 1.73 14.18 -13.07
N SER A 179 1.76 15.50 -13.04
CA SER A 179 1.22 16.38 -14.08
C SER A 179 2.28 16.92 -15.03
N ALA A 180 3.51 17.12 -14.53
CA ALA A 180 4.66 17.54 -15.33
C ALA A 180 5.35 16.37 -16.06
N ASN A 181 5.39 15.17 -15.47
CA ASN A 181 6.21 14.03 -15.93
C ASN A 181 5.37 12.81 -16.39
N PRO A 182 4.62 12.90 -17.52
CA PRO A 182 3.82 11.77 -18.04
C PRO A 182 4.64 10.54 -18.45
N GLU A 183 5.96 10.66 -18.57
CA GLU A 183 6.91 9.56 -18.76
C GLU A 183 7.26 8.74 -17.50
N ALA A 184 6.82 9.15 -16.30
CA ALA A 184 7.19 8.53 -15.03
C ALA A 184 5.99 7.95 -14.26
N MET A 185 6.23 6.90 -13.46
CA MET A 185 5.23 6.31 -12.56
C MET A 185 5.42 6.86 -11.14
N VAL A 186 4.94 8.08 -10.92
CA VAL A 186 4.98 8.74 -9.60
C VAL A 186 4.17 7.90 -8.59
N PRO A 187 4.74 7.52 -7.44
CA PRO A 187 4.06 6.70 -6.45
C PRO A 187 3.05 7.50 -5.62
N ALA A 188 2.00 6.82 -5.15
CA ALA A 188 1.05 7.43 -4.21
C ALA A 188 1.75 7.85 -2.92
N VAL A 189 1.38 9.02 -2.37
CA VAL A 189 1.88 9.47 -1.06
C VAL A 189 1.24 8.60 0.04
N PRO A 190 2.02 7.93 0.91
CA PRO A 190 1.48 7.18 2.04
C PRO A 190 0.63 8.06 2.98
N PRO A 191 -0.35 7.51 3.71
CA PRO A 191 -1.13 8.29 4.68
C PRO A 191 -0.28 8.95 5.79
N PRO A 192 -0.72 10.10 6.35
CA PRO A 192 -0.03 10.77 7.47
C PRO A 192 -0.22 10.04 8.82
N LEU A 193 -1.03 8.99 8.85
CA LEU A 193 -1.50 8.25 10.02
C LEU A 193 -1.76 6.80 9.64
N THR A 194 -1.37 5.87 10.50
CA THR A 194 -1.65 4.42 10.36
C THR A 194 -2.80 3.97 11.27
N PRO A 195 -3.39 2.78 11.02
CA PRO A 195 -4.37 2.19 11.94
C PRO A 195 -3.83 1.77 13.31
N ALA A 196 -2.51 1.90 13.57
CA ALA A 196 -1.91 1.65 14.89
C ALA A 196 -2.33 2.69 15.94
N GLY A 197 -2.79 3.86 15.51
CA GLY A 197 -3.26 4.95 16.35
C GLY A 197 -2.25 6.11 16.43
N ALA A 198 -2.76 7.32 16.20
CA ALA A 198 -1.98 8.55 16.09
C ALA A 198 -1.07 8.78 17.31
N GLY A 199 0.24 8.85 17.08
CA GLY A 199 1.21 9.12 18.16
C GLY A 199 1.58 7.91 19.03
N THR A 200 1.28 6.69 18.58
CA THR A 200 1.94 5.47 19.08
C THR A 200 3.33 5.31 18.45
N GLU A 201 4.23 4.58 19.12
CA GLU A 201 5.56 4.27 18.58
C GLU A 201 5.46 3.50 17.24
N GLU A 202 4.51 2.55 17.13
CA GLU A 202 4.29 1.79 15.89
C GLU A 202 3.76 2.69 14.75
N ASP A 203 2.85 3.64 15.02
CA ASP A 203 2.39 4.63 14.04
C ASP A 203 3.54 5.51 13.54
N GLU A 204 4.34 6.06 14.45
CA GLU A 204 5.49 6.86 14.07
C GLU A 204 6.49 6.07 13.22
N ILE A 205 6.84 4.85 13.62
CA ILE A 205 7.77 4.00 12.88
C ILE A 205 7.22 3.68 11.48
N ARG A 206 5.94 3.32 11.36
CA ARG A 206 5.32 3.01 10.06
C ARG A 206 5.24 4.24 9.15
N VAL A 207 4.80 5.41 9.64
CA VAL A 207 4.75 6.64 8.82
C VAL A 207 6.15 7.11 8.40
N LYS A 208 7.15 7.05 9.29
CA LYS A 208 8.54 7.38 8.93
C LYS A 208 9.08 6.39 7.88
N ALA A 209 8.78 5.10 7.99
CA ALA A 209 9.23 4.09 7.03
C ALA A 209 8.54 4.19 5.67
N SER A 210 7.22 4.42 5.62
CA SER A 210 6.46 4.54 4.37
C SER A 210 6.84 5.81 3.60
N MET A 211 6.94 6.95 4.28
CA MET A 211 7.39 8.21 3.65
C MET A 211 8.86 8.13 3.21
N GLN A 212 9.71 7.36 3.89
CA GLN A 212 11.08 7.09 3.42
C GLN A 212 11.09 6.23 2.15
N LYS A 213 10.23 5.20 2.03
CA LYS A 213 10.06 4.45 0.78
C LYS A 213 9.58 5.35 -0.37
N TRP A 214 8.65 6.28 -0.09
CA TRP A 214 8.17 7.25 -1.07
C TRP A 214 9.29 8.16 -1.56
N LEU A 215 10.03 8.82 -0.65
CA LEU A 215 11.19 9.65 -0.97
C LEU A 215 12.26 8.88 -1.77
N ASN A 216 12.57 7.64 -1.37
CA ASN A 216 13.52 6.80 -2.09
C ASN A 216 13.05 6.46 -3.51
N THR A 217 11.75 6.26 -3.72
CA THR A 217 11.18 5.98 -5.04
C THR A 217 11.23 7.21 -5.94
N VAL A 218 10.86 8.39 -5.43
CA VAL A 218 10.86 9.64 -6.19
C VAL A 218 12.28 10.13 -6.50
N LEU A 219 13.15 10.20 -5.50
CA LEU A 219 14.52 10.72 -5.64
C LEU A 219 15.49 9.71 -6.27
N GLY A 220 15.11 8.43 -6.33
CA GLY A 220 15.79 7.40 -7.11
C GLY A 220 15.38 7.35 -8.59
N ASN A 221 14.36 8.11 -8.99
CA ASN A 221 13.85 8.13 -10.37
C ASN A 221 14.61 9.18 -11.21
N GLU A 222 15.25 8.73 -12.28
CA GLU A 222 16.07 9.56 -13.18
C GLU A 222 15.29 10.72 -13.84
N VAL A 223 13.98 10.59 -14.03
CA VAL A 223 13.14 11.69 -14.54
C VAL A 223 12.83 12.66 -13.39
N LEU A 224 12.23 12.14 -12.31
CA LEU A 224 11.69 12.99 -11.24
C LEU A 224 12.78 13.74 -10.47
N MET A 225 13.98 13.17 -10.30
CA MET A 225 15.10 13.84 -9.61
C MET A 225 15.68 15.04 -10.39
N GLN A 226 15.31 15.22 -11.66
CA GLN A 226 15.73 16.34 -12.51
C GLN A 226 14.70 17.48 -12.53
N ASP A 227 13.49 17.27 -12.00
CA ASP A 227 12.43 18.26 -11.93
C ASP A 227 12.83 19.44 -11.02
N ASP A 228 12.57 20.67 -11.46
CA ASP A 228 12.96 21.88 -10.71
C ASP A 228 12.13 22.04 -9.42
N GLU A 229 10.90 21.51 -9.37
CA GLU A 229 10.10 21.51 -8.14
C GLU A 229 10.69 20.57 -7.06
N VAL A 230 11.51 19.57 -7.42
CA VAL A 230 12.26 18.77 -6.43
C VAL A 230 13.38 19.59 -5.80
N VAL A 231 14.03 20.48 -6.57
CA VAL A 231 15.01 21.43 -6.01
C VAL A 231 14.29 22.41 -5.07
N LEU A 232 13.20 23.02 -5.51
CA LEU A 232 12.42 23.95 -4.69
C LEU A 232 11.84 23.30 -3.43
N PHE A 233 11.36 22.06 -3.52
CA PHE A 233 10.89 21.27 -2.37
C PHE A 233 11.99 21.00 -1.34
N VAL A 234 13.27 20.96 -1.72
CA VAL A 234 14.39 20.84 -0.77
C VAL A 234 14.87 22.20 -0.27
N GLU A 235 14.96 23.22 -1.14
CA GLU A 235 15.60 24.51 -0.84
C GLU A 235 14.70 25.53 -0.14
N SER A 236 13.37 25.36 -0.07
CA SER A 236 12.48 26.41 0.44
C SER A 236 12.45 26.46 1.98
N ASP A 237 12.88 27.58 2.58
CA ASP A 237 12.92 27.74 4.04
C ASP A 237 11.52 27.81 4.69
N PHE A 238 10.59 28.53 4.07
CA PHE A 238 9.29 28.89 4.64
C PHE A 238 8.11 27.98 4.20
N GLY A 239 8.40 26.70 3.96
CA GLY A 239 7.45 25.74 3.40
C GLY A 239 7.43 25.72 1.87
N TYR A 240 6.50 24.95 1.29
CA TYR A 240 6.44 24.63 -0.13
C TYR A 240 5.04 24.83 -0.76
N SER A 241 5.05 25.41 -1.95
CA SER A 241 3.95 25.39 -2.91
C SER A 241 4.56 25.27 -4.31
N PRO A 242 4.04 24.42 -5.20
CA PRO A 242 4.47 24.41 -6.59
C PRO A 242 4.33 25.79 -7.20
N VAL A 243 5.38 26.25 -7.87
CA VAL A 243 5.42 27.51 -8.63
C VAL A 243 4.57 27.38 -9.89
N VAL A 244 4.60 26.21 -10.55
CA VAL A 244 3.81 25.94 -11.74
C VAL A 244 2.73 24.90 -11.45
N ARG A 245 1.45 25.32 -11.48
CA ARG A 245 0.30 24.41 -11.32
C ARG A 245 -0.08 23.77 -12.65
N MET A 246 0.72 22.79 -13.08
CA MET A 246 0.38 21.93 -14.22
C MET A 246 -0.94 21.18 -13.95
N LYS A 247 -1.88 21.23 -14.91
CA LYS A 247 -3.11 20.43 -14.86
C LYS A 247 -2.91 19.12 -15.63
N GLN A 248 -3.51 18.04 -15.13
CA GLN A 248 -3.52 16.75 -15.81
C GLN A 248 -4.01 16.87 -17.27
N PRO A 249 -3.36 16.22 -18.26
CA PRO A 249 -3.60 16.49 -19.70
C PRO A 249 -5.03 16.32 -20.21
N ALA A 250 -5.87 15.54 -19.50
CA ALA A 250 -7.29 15.41 -19.82
C ALA A 250 -8.13 15.19 -18.54
N THR A 251 -8.83 16.23 -18.11
CA THR A 251 -9.82 16.17 -17.02
C THR A 251 -11.25 16.33 -17.56
N GLY A 252 -12.25 15.94 -16.77
CA GLY A 252 -13.67 16.20 -17.05
C GLY A 252 -14.18 15.68 -18.41
N MET A 253 -15.02 16.49 -19.07
CA MET A 253 -15.81 16.12 -20.25
C MET A 253 -14.97 15.53 -21.40
N ARG A 254 -13.84 16.18 -21.77
CA ARG A 254 -12.93 15.70 -22.83
C ARG A 254 -12.50 14.26 -22.55
N ARG A 255 -12.22 13.91 -21.29
CA ARG A 255 -11.80 12.57 -20.92
C ARG A 255 -12.94 11.54 -20.92
N LYS A 256 -14.16 11.94 -20.57
CA LYS A 256 -15.36 11.07 -20.66
C LYS A 256 -15.62 10.66 -22.11
N VAL A 257 -15.61 11.64 -23.03
CA VAL A 257 -15.74 11.43 -24.47
C VAL A 257 -14.59 10.59 -25.03
N LEU A 258 -13.33 10.92 -24.69
CA LEU A 258 -12.16 10.14 -25.13
C LEU A 258 -12.20 8.67 -24.65
N LYS A 259 -12.84 8.35 -23.53
CA LYS A 259 -12.98 6.97 -23.03
C LYS A 259 -14.08 6.15 -23.75
N GLN A 260 -14.97 6.77 -24.52
CA GLN A 260 -16.00 6.06 -25.31
C GLN A 260 -15.46 5.50 -26.63
N PHE A 261 -14.43 6.12 -27.20
CA PHE A 261 -13.75 5.61 -28.39
C PHE A 261 -12.80 4.46 -28.04
N ALA A 262 -12.70 3.49 -28.95
CA ALA A 262 -11.75 2.38 -28.86
C ALA A 262 -10.30 2.86 -28.57
N PRO A 263 -9.46 2.03 -27.92
CA PRO A 263 -8.04 2.32 -27.78
C PRO A 263 -7.42 2.66 -29.14
N PRO A 264 -6.51 3.65 -29.24
CA PRO A 264 -5.75 3.84 -30.46
C PRO A 264 -4.91 2.58 -30.75
N PRO A 265 -4.53 2.34 -32.01
CA PRO A 265 -3.41 1.46 -32.33
C PRO A 265 -2.20 1.81 -31.45
N ASP A 266 -1.59 0.79 -30.86
CA ASP A 266 -0.47 0.91 -29.93
C ASP A 266 0.55 -0.18 -30.23
N ASP A 267 1.63 0.19 -30.91
CA ASP A 267 2.70 -0.73 -31.31
C ASP A 267 3.57 -1.20 -30.11
N THR A 268 3.16 -0.88 -28.86
CA THR A 268 3.84 -1.26 -27.62
C THR A 268 2.99 -2.22 -26.77
N PRO A 269 2.89 -3.51 -27.15
CA PRO A 269 2.02 -4.47 -26.47
C PRO A 269 2.34 -4.67 -24.98
N GLU A 270 3.60 -4.45 -24.54
CA GLU A 270 3.97 -4.52 -23.12
C GLU A 270 3.23 -3.46 -22.27
N LEU A 271 2.96 -2.26 -22.81
CA LEU A 271 2.20 -1.21 -22.10
C LEU A 271 0.70 -1.36 -22.31
N GLN A 272 0.27 -1.74 -23.51
CA GLN A 272 -1.13 -2.03 -23.83
C GLN A 272 -1.70 -3.12 -22.90
N ASN A 273 -0.96 -4.23 -22.71
CA ASN A 273 -1.35 -5.36 -21.87
C ASN A 273 -1.17 -5.09 -20.37
N ALA A 274 -0.26 -4.19 -19.97
CA ALA A 274 -0.12 -3.80 -18.57
C ALA A 274 -1.37 -3.10 -18.04
N ARG A 275 -2.01 -2.23 -18.83
CA ARG A 275 -3.10 -1.37 -18.36
C ARG A 275 -4.34 -2.15 -17.85
N PRO A 276 -4.84 -3.21 -18.51
CA PRO A 276 -5.86 -4.10 -17.93
C PRO A 276 -5.43 -4.74 -16.62
N VAL A 277 -4.19 -5.25 -16.53
CA VAL A 277 -3.67 -5.90 -15.32
C VAL A 277 -3.61 -4.92 -14.14
N VAL A 278 -3.12 -3.69 -14.36
CA VAL A 278 -3.11 -2.65 -13.32
C VAL A 278 -4.53 -2.22 -12.93
N LYS A 279 -5.50 -2.18 -13.86
CA LYS A 279 -6.93 -1.94 -13.53
C LYS A 279 -7.49 -3.05 -12.63
N MET A 280 -7.20 -4.32 -12.92
CA MET A 280 -7.65 -5.45 -12.11
C MET A 280 -7.00 -5.42 -10.72
N PHE A 281 -5.71 -5.15 -10.62
CA PHE A 281 -5.01 -5.02 -9.34
C PHE A 281 -5.52 -3.84 -8.50
N TYR A 282 -5.80 -2.68 -9.11
CA TYR A 282 -6.47 -1.54 -8.45
C TYR A 282 -7.82 -1.94 -7.84
N LEU A 283 -8.72 -2.55 -8.63
CA LEU A 283 -10.04 -2.94 -8.14
C LEU A 283 -9.98 -4.05 -7.08
N GLY A 284 -9.12 -5.05 -7.29
CA GLY A 284 -8.94 -6.16 -6.35
C GLY A 284 -8.34 -5.72 -5.02
N SER A 285 -7.36 -4.82 -5.00
CA SER A 285 -6.80 -4.28 -3.76
C SER A 285 -7.78 -3.37 -3.03
N MET A 286 -8.58 -2.56 -3.74
CA MET A 286 -9.65 -1.74 -3.15
C MET A 286 -10.74 -2.61 -2.48
N ASP A 287 -11.25 -3.62 -3.18
CA ASP A 287 -12.28 -4.53 -2.65
C ASP A 287 -11.73 -5.41 -1.51
N ALA A 288 -10.52 -5.95 -1.64
CA ALA A 288 -9.87 -6.71 -0.57
C ALA A 288 -9.66 -5.84 0.69
N SER A 289 -9.27 -4.58 0.53
CA SER A 289 -9.17 -3.63 1.65
C SER A 289 -10.52 -3.43 2.36
N HIS A 290 -11.58 -3.13 1.60
CA HIS A 290 -12.94 -2.98 2.16
C HIS A 290 -13.46 -4.26 2.83
N LYS A 291 -12.97 -5.45 2.43
CA LYS A 291 -13.25 -6.73 3.09
C LYS A 291 -12.45 -6.87 4.40
N VAL A 292 -11.17 -6.51 4.41
CA VAL A 292 -10.35 -6.48 5.65
C VAL A 292 -10.94 -5.50 6.67
N ASP A 293 -11.42 -4.32 6.25
CA ASP A 293 -12.11 -3.38 7.14
C ASP A 293 -13.36 -3.99 7.82
N ARG A 294 -14.06 -4.91 7.16
CA ARG A 294 -15.19 -5.65 7.76
C ARG A 294 -14.70 -6.70 8.76
N VAL A 295 -13.61 -7.41 8.45
CA VAL A 295 -12.96 -8.36 9.39
C VAL A 295 -12.49 -7.62 10.64
N VAL A 296 -11.78 -6.51 10.50
CA VAL A 296 -11.30 -5.65 11.60
C VAL A 296 -12.46 -5.17 12.50
N LYS A 297 -13.58 -4.76 11.90
CA LYS A 297 -14.79 -4.37 12.64
C LYS A 297 -15.43 -5.56 13.37
N GLY A 298 -15.55 -6.71 12.70
CA GLY A 298 -16.06 -7.95 13.30
C GLY A 298 -15.18 -8.45 14.46
N ARG A 299 -13.85 -8.43 14.30
CA ARG A 299 -12.85 -8.81 15.30
C ARG A 299 -12.94 -7.92 16.55
N ARG A 300 -13.11 -6.60 16.39
CA ARG A 300 -13.37 -5.68 17.51
C ARG A 300 -14.71 -5.95 18.20
N GLY A 301 -15.76 -6.27 17.43
CA GLY A 301 -17.05 -6.68 17.97
C GLY A 301 -16.99 -7.97 18.79
N LEU A 302 -16.25 -8.98 18.30
CA LEU A 302 -15.98 -10.22 19.01
C LEU A 302 -15.23 -9.97 20.31
N GLY A 303 -14.17 -9.15 20.28
CA GLY A 303 -13.41 -8.80 21.48
C GLY A 303 -14.27 -8.16 22.58
N LEU A 304 -15.16 -7.23 22.21
CA LEU A 304 -16.10 -6.61 23.16
C LEU A 304 -17.12 -7.63 23.72
N ALA A 305 -17.64 -8.54 22.88
CA ALA A 305 -18.59 -9.56 23.29
C ALA A 305 -17.97 -10.61 24.21
N GLU A 306 -16.72 -11.04 23.94
CA GLU A 306 -15.97 -11.92 24.82
C GLU A 306 -15.65 -11.26 26.15
N SER A 307 -15.25 -9.98 26.18
CA SER A 307 -15.00 -9.27 27.43
C SER A 307 -16.26 -9.14 28.32
N ASP A 308 -17.42 -8.80 27.74
CA ASP A 308 -18.70 -8.81 28.46
C ASP A 308 -19.11 -10.22 28.95
N PHE A 309 -18.95 -11.24 28.10
CA PHE A 309 -19.19 -12.63 28.50
C PHE A 309 -18.27 -13.07 29.65
N GLY A 310 -16.99 -12.72 29.59
CA GLY A 310 -16.01 -13.01 30.64
C GLY A 310 -16.30 -12.27 31.95
N VAL A 311 -16.90 -11.07 31.91
CA VAL A 311 -17.39 -10.39 33.13
C VAL A 311 -18.55 -11.17 33.74
N LYS A 312 -19.58 -11.51 32.95
CA LYS A 312 -20.77 -12.26 33.40
C LYS A 312 -20.41 -13.65 33.93
N LEU A 313 -19.51 -14.36 33.24
CA LEU A 313 -18.98 -15.66 33.64
C LEU A 313 -18.19 -15.58 34.95
N GLY A 314 -17.43 -14.50 35.17
CA GLY A 314 -16.73 -14.24 36.42
C GLY A 314 -17.67 -13.94 37.61
N GLN A 315 -18.83 -13.33 37.35
CA GLN A 315 -19.84 -13.01 38.38
C GLN A 315 -20.55 -14.27 38.93
N MET A 316 -20.70 -15.33 38.14
CA MET A 316 -21.32 -16.60 38.61
C MET A 316 -20.59 -17.23 39.79
N HIS A 317 -19.32 -16.88 40.03
CA HIS A 317 -18.60 -17.20 41.27
C HIS A 317 -19.40 -16.93 42.55
N VAL A 318 -20.18 -15.84 42.60
CA VAL A 318 -20.83 -15.35 43.83
C VAL A 318 -22.01 -16.23 44.27
N GLN A 319 -22.64 -16.93 43.35
CA GLN A 319 -23.75 -17.85 43.63
C GLN A 319 -23.29 -19.32 43.78
N GLU A 320 -22.04 -19.61 43.45
CA GLU A 320 -21.51 -20.97 43.42
C GLU A 320 -21.05 -21.44 44.80
N THR A 321 -21.64 -22.53 45.28
CA THR A 321 -21.34 -23.12 46.60
C THR A 321 -20.14 -24.05 46.58
N HIS A 322 -19.84 -24.66 45.43
CA HIS A 322 -18.71 -25.58 45.30
C HIS A 322 -17.40 -24.80 45.06
N PRO A 323 -16.45 -24.76 46.02
CA PRO A 323 -15.34 -23.80 46.00
C PRO A 323 -14.39 -23.96 44.80
N GLY A 324 -14.21 -25.19 44.29
CA GLY A 324 -13.43 -25.44 43.07
C GLY A 324 -14.11 -24.89 41.82
N LEU A 325 -15.44 -25.01 41.72
CA LEU A 325 -16.24 -24.51 40.59
C LEU A 325 -16.35 -22.98 40.65
N ALA A 326 -16.56 -22.44 41.85
CA ALA A 326 -16.56 -21.00 42.11
C ALA A 326 -15.22 -20.37 41.68
N ASN A 327 -14.09 -20.97 42.06
CA ASN A 327 -12.77 -20.49 41.65
C ASN A 327 -12.55 -20.60 40.13
N ALA A 328 -13.00 -21.70 39.51
CA ALA A 328 -12.93 -21.88 38.07
C ALA A 328 -13.75 -20.84 37.30
N TYR A 329 -14.97 -20.49 37.72
CA TYR A 329 -15.76 -19.41 37.11
C TYR A 329 -15.02 -18.07 37.15
N ARG A 330 -14.48 -17.68 38.32
CA ARG A 330 -13.72 -16.43 38.47
C ARG A 330 -12.48 -16.40 37.56
N LYS A 331 -11.81 -17.53 37.40
CA LYS A 331 -10.59 -17.68 36.57
C LYS A 331 -10.91 -17.67 35.08
N LEU A 332 -11.89 -18.46 34.65
CA LEU A 332 -12.35 -18.54 33.27
C LEU A 332 -12.90 -17.21 32.78
N GLY A 333 -13.68 -16.50 33.61
CA GLY A 333 -14.16 -15.16 33.29
C GLY A 333 -13.03 -14.15 33.00
N LYS A 334 -11.95 -14.18 33.80
CA LYS A 334 -10.76 -13.36 33.54
C LYS A 334 -10.01 -13.79 32.26
N VAL A 335 -9.86 -15.10 32.05
CA VAL A 335 -9.20 -15.64 30.85
C VAL A 335 -9.93 -15.22 29.58
N ILE A 336 -11.26 -15.27 29.55
CA ILE A 336 -12.05 -14.84 28.38
C ILE A 336 -11.97 -13.32 28.17
N GLN A 337 -11.96 -12.50 29.23
CA GLN A 337 -11.67 -11.06 29.09
C GLN A 337 -10.31 -10.81 28.41
N THR A 338 -9.27 -11.55 28.79
CA THR A 338 -7.94 -11.43 28.17
C THR A 338 -7.91 -11.89 26.70
N VAL A 339 -8.75 -12.86 26.29
CA VAL A 339 -8.89 -13.20 24.86
C VAL A 339 -9.65 -12.09 24.11
N GLY A 340 -10.65 -11.48 24.73
CA GLY A 340 -11.33 -10.29 24.21
C GLY A 340 -10.37 -9.13 23.90
N ASP A 341 -9.43 -8.85 24.81
CA ASP A 341 -8.34 -7.89 24.61
C ASP A 341 -7.42 -8.29 23.44
N TYR A 342 -7.09 -9.59 23.29
CA TYR A 342 -6.27 -10.06 22.17
C TYR A 342 -6.96 -9.92 20.82
N HIS A 343 -8.28 -10.11 20.70
CA HIS A 343 -9.01 -9.81 19.46
C HIS A 343 -8.91 -8.32 19.09
N ALA A 344 -8.97 -7.41 20.08
CA ALA A 344 -8.79 -5.97 19.82
C ALA A 344 -7.38 -5.62 19.31
N VAL A 345 -6.35 -6.32 19.80
CA VAL A 345 -4.97 -6.21 19.30
C VAL A 345 -4.84 -6.83 17.91
N GLN A 346 -5.40 -8.02 17.68
CA GLN A 346 -5.40 -8.74 16.40
C GLN A 346 -6.07 -7.89 15.30
N ALA A 347 -7.20 -7.26 15.59
CA ALA A 347 -7.88 -6.32 14.67
C ALA A 347 -7.01 -5.13 14.27
N THR A 348 -6.13 -4.67 15.16
CA THR A 348 -5.22 -3.55 14.91
C THR A 348 -4.00 -4.00 14.11
N ALA A 349 -3.53 -5.24 14.32
CA ALA A 349 -2.54 -5.88 13.45
C ALA A 349 -3.08 -6.15 12.04
N GLU A 350 -4.33 -6.63 11.90
CA GLU A 350 -5.03 -6.83 10.63
C GLU A 350 -5.11 -5.54 9.81
N ALA A 351 -5.50 -4.44 10.46
CA ALA A 351 -5.60 -3.14 9.82
C ALA A 351 -4.24 -2.58 9.37
N THR A 352 -3.18 -2.72 10.17
CA THR A 352 -1.84 -2.16 9.89
C THR A 352 -0.99 -3.00 8.94
N THR A 353 -1.17 -4.32 8.90
CA THR A 353 -0.32 -5.24 8.12
C THR A 353 -0.95 -5.73 6.82
N LEU A 354 -2.27 -5.56 6.64
CA LEU A 354 -2.97 -5.93 5.41
C LEU A 354 -3.90 -4.83 4.89
N GLY A 355 -4.72 -4.22 5.75
CA GLY A 355 -5.66 -3.15 5.33
C GLY A 355 -4.96 -1.91 4.76
N GLU A 356 -4.01 -1.34 5.51
CA GLU A 356 -3.22 -0.18 5.07
C GLU A 356 -2.41 -0.46 3.79
N PRO A 357 -1.63 -1.57 3.66
CA PRO A 357 -0.97 -1.92 2.40
C PRO A 357 -1.92 -2.06 1.20
N LEU A 358 -3.11 -2.65 1.37
CA LEU A 358 -4.09 -2.77 0.28
C LEU A 358 -4.66 -1.41 -0.14
N ASN A 359 -4.96 -0.52 0.80
CA ASN A 359 -5.35 0.87 0.52
C ASN A 359 -4.24 1.66 -0.21
N TYR A 360 -2.99 1.50 0.24
CA TYR A 360 -1.83 2.10 -0.41
C TYR A 360 -1.66 1.61 -1.85
N HIS A 361 -1.62 0.29 -2.06
CA HIS A 361 -1.41 -0.29 -3.39
C HIS A 361 -2.58 -0.04 -4.34
N SER A 362 -3.82 0.09 -3.84
CA SER A 362 -4.95 0.58 -4.63
C SER A 362 -4.68 2.02 -5.12
N SER A 363 -4.29 2.92 -4.23
CA SER A 363 -4.02 4.33 -4.56
C SER A 363 -2.86 4.48 -5.55
N ASP A 364 -1.80 3.70 -5.37
CA ASP A 364 -0.60 3.66 -6.23
C ASP A 364 -0.91 3.04 -7.61
N ALA A 365 -1.66 1.94 -7.66
CA ALA A 365 -2.14 1.33 -8.91
C ALA A 365 -3.13 2.22 -9.65
N PHE A 366 -3.96 3.01 -8.95
CA PHE A 366 -4.82 4.01 -9.57
C PHE A 366 -3.97 5.00 -10.38
N ILE A 367 -2.91 5.57 -9.80
CA ILE A 367 -2.03 6.52 -10.48
C ILE A 367 -1.39 5.88 -11.72
N VAL A 368 -0.82 4.68 -11.62
CA VAL A 368 -0.22 3.99 -12.78
C VAL A 368 -1.23 3.73 -13.89
N LYS A 369 -2.45 3.29 -13.55
CA LYS A 369 -3.57 3.11 -14.49
C LYS A 369 -4.00 4.44 -15.12
N GLU A 370 -3.87 5.57 -14.43
CA GLU A 370 -4.10 6.91 -14.98
C GLU A 370 -2.96 7.35 -15.92
N THR A 371 -1.70 7.18 -15.54
CA THR A 371 -0.52 7.47 -16.38
C THR A 371 -0.55 6.69 -17.69
N LEU A 372 -0.84 5.39 -17.64
CA LEU A 372 -1.05 4.57 -18.84
C LEU A 372 -2.25 5.06 -19.68
N THR A 373 -3.33 5.53 -19.04
CA THR A 373 -4.46 6.16 -19.75
C THR A 373 -4.06 7.48 -20.41
N ASN A 374 -3.18 8.27 -19.78
CA ASN A 374 -2.69 9.52 -20.36
C ASN A 374 -1.77 9.25 -21.58
N ARG A 375 -0.96 8.17 -21.58
CA ARG A 375 -0.23 7.71 -22.77
C ARG A 375 -1.17 7.34 -23.93
N HIS A 376 -2.32 6.69 -23.66
CA HIS A 376 -3.31 6.40 -24.72
C HIS A 376 -3.91 7.68 -25.33
N ILE A 377 -4.02 8.76 -24.56
CA ILE A 377 -4.50 10.05 -25.07
C ILE A 377 -3.41 10.69 -25.95
N LEU A 378 -2.14 10.68 -25.51
CA LEU A 378 -1.01 11.15 -26.29
C LEU A 378 -0.85 10.42 -27.64
N LEU A 379 -1.02 9.09 -27.67
CA LEU A 379 -1.05 8.30 -28.91
C LEU A 379 -2.16 8.76 -29.87
N ARG A 380 -3.36 9.07 -29.34
CA ARG A 380 -4.48 9.52 -30.16
C ARG A 380 -4.27 10.95 -30.68
N ASP A 381 -3.75 11.84 -29.86
CA ASP A 381 -3.39 13.21 -30.27
C ASP A 381 -2.31 13.17 -31.38
N LEU A 382 -1.33 12.25 -31.31
CA LEU A 382 -0.36 12.00 -32.39
C LEU A 382 -1.01 11.52 -33.69
N ILE A 383 -1.88 10.50 -33.64
CA ILE A 383 -2.60 10.00 -34.83
C ILE A 383 -3.45 11.11 -35.48
N GLN A 384 -4.05 11.99 -34.66
CA GLN A 384 -4.78 13.16 -35.14
C GLN A 384 -3.85 14.17 -35.82
N ALA A 385 -2.69 14.48 -35.24
CA ALA A 385 -1.69 15.37 -35.85
C ALA A 385 -1.19 14.83 -37.20
N GLN A 386 -0.82 13.55 -37.29
CA GLN A 386 -0.46 12.90 -38.55
C GLN A 386 -1.53 13.03 -39.63
N GLN A 387 -2.81 12.93 -39.25
CA GLN A 387 -3.93 13.11 -40.19
C GLN A 387 -4.11 14.56 -40.62
N VAL A 388 -3.85 15.53 -39.73
CA VAL A 388 -3.82 16.96 -40.07
C VAL A 388 -2.68 17.25 -41.04
N THR A 389 -1.45 16.78 -40.79
CA THR A 389 -0.32 16.96 -41.70
C THR A 389 -0.58 16.35 -43.08
N ARG A 390 -1.11 15.12 -43.15
CA ARG A 390 -1.52 14.50 -44.43
C ARG A 390 -2.52 15.37 -45.19
N SER A 391 -3.52 15.94 -44.49
CA SER A 391 -4.51 16.84 -45.07
C SER A 391 -3.91 18.18 -45.56
N LYS A 392 -3.05 18.80 -44.75
CA LYS A 392 -2.34 20.05 -45.10
C LYS A 392 -1.37 19.85 -46.26
N ARG A 393 -0.66 18.71 -46.32
CA ARG A 393 0.23 18.35 -47.43
C ARG A 393 -0.55 18.23 -48.74
N ALA A 394 -1.64 17.47 -48.72
CA ALA A 394 -2.55 17.37 -49.86
C ALA A 394 -3.24 18.70 -50.23
N ALA A 395 -3.32 19.69 -49.32
CA ALA A 395 -3.74 21.05 -49.66
C ALA A 395 -2.63 21.85 -50.37
N ALA A 396 -1.41 21.84 -49.84
CA ALA A 396 -0.25 22.48 -50.48
C ALA A 396 0.05 21.91 -51.88
N ASP A 397 0.00 20.59 -52.04
CA ASP A 397 0.18 19.92 -53.35
C ASP A 397 -0.90 20.33 -54.35
N ARG A 398 -2.16 20.52 -53.91
CA ARG A 398 -3.24 21.05 -54.77
C ARG A 398 -3.02 22.50 -55.18
N VAL A 399 -2.51 23.36 -54.29
CA VAL A 399 -2.15 24.74 -54.66
C VAL A 399 -1.00 24.76 -55.66
N LYS A 400 0.03 23.92 -55.45
CA LYS A 400 1.20 23.76 -56.34
C LYS A 400 0.85 23.30 -57.76
N VAL A 401 -0.21 22.49 -57.92
CA VAL A 401 -0.69 21.99 -59.22
C VAL A 401 -1.77 22.91 -59.84
N SER A 402 -2.28 23.90 -59.10
CA SER A 402 -3.35 24.78 -59.60
C SER A 402 -2.87 25.74 -60.69
N SER A 403 -3.71 25.96 -61.71
CA SER A 403 -3.42 26.87 -62.84
C SER A 403 -3.59 28.36 -62.51
N SER A 404 -4.06 28.70 -61.31
CA SER A 404 -4.28 30.08 -60.85
C SER A 404 -3.62 30.28 -59.48
N VAL A 405 -2.29 30.36 -59.50
CA VAL A 405 -1.45 30.47 -58.30
C VAL A 405 -1.49 31.89 -57.76
N ARG A 406 -2.19 32.11 -56.63
CA ARG A 406 -2.08 33.34 -55.83
C ARG A 406 -1.00 33.17 -54.77
N LYS A 407 -0.01 34.06 -54.75
CA LYS A 407 1.15 33.99 -53.85
C LYS A 407 0.72 33.84 -52.38
N ASP A 408 -0.19 34.69 -51.91
CA ASP A 408 -0.66 34.70 -50.52
C ASP A 408 -1.23 33.33 -50.08
N LYS A 409 -1.84 32.58 -51.01
CA LYS A 409 -2.36 31.22 -50.78
C LYS A 409 -1.30 30.12 -50.86
N VAL A 410 -0.19 30.36 -51.55
CA VAL A 410 1.01 29.50 -51.48
C VAL A 410 1.64 29.68 -50.11
N ASP A 411 1.88 30.93 -49.71
CA ASP A 411 2.52 31.27 -48.44
C ASP A 411 1.65 30.79 -47.24
N GLU A 412 0.32 30.97 -47.29
CA GLU A 412 -0.65 30.39 -46.32
C GLU A 412 -0.55 28.86 -46.25
N ALA A 413 -0.52 28.17 -47.40
CA ALA A 413 -0.51 26.71 -47.46
C ALA A 413 0.83 26.09 -47.03
N ILE A 414 1.95 26.78 -47.25
CA ILE A 414 3.28 26.39 -46.75
C ILE A 414 3.32 26.56 -45.23
N ASN A 415 3.01 27.76 -44.71
CA ASN A 415 3.05 28.03 -43.27
C ASN A 415 2.16 27.05 -42.48
N ALA A 416 0.95 26.78 -42.98
CA ALA A 416 0.01 25.86 -42.34
C ALA A 416 0.36 24.36 -42.52
N LEU A 417 1.32 24.02 -43.38
CA LEU A 417 1.89 22.69 -43.52
C LEU A 417 3.12 22.54 -42.61
N ASP A 418 3.95 23.57 -42.49
CA ASP A 418 5.14 23.57 -41.63
C ASP A 418 4.77 23.60 -40.14
N GLU A 419 3.72 24.33 -39.76
CA GLU A 419 3.11 24.27 -38.42
C GLU A 419 2.64 22.84 -38.08
N ALA A 420 1.93 22.20 -39.01
CA ALA A 420 1.41 20.84 -38.83
C ALA A 420 2.53 19.80 -38.70
N GLN A 421 3.56 19.89 -39.57
CA GLN A 421 4.76 19.05 -39.48
C GLN A 421 5.48 19.25 -38.15
N SER A 422 5.70 20.50 -37.71
CA SER A 422 6.34 20.82 -36.43
C SER A 422 5.58 20.22 -35.24
N HIS A 423 4.24 20.27 -35.26
CA HIS A 423 3.38 19.69 -34.23
C HIS A 423 3.41 18.14 -34.22
N GLU A 424 3.39 17.51 -35.40
CA GLU A 424 3.55 16.05 -35.53
C GLU A 424 4.94 15.59 -35.05
N ASP A 425 6.00 16.32 -35.41
CA ASP A 425 7.37 16.04 -34.99
C ASP A 425 7.52 16.13 -33.47
N TYR A 426 6.91 17.16 -32.86
CA TYR A 426 6.86 17.34 -31.41
C TYR A 426 6.13 16.17 -30.71
N LEU A 427 4.93 15.82 -31.18
CA LEU A 427 4.15 14.72 -30.61
C LEU A 427 4.83 13.37 -30.82
N THR A 428 5.49 13.14 -31.97
CA THR A 428 6.26 11.92 -32.25
C THR A 428 7.40 11.77 -31.25
N LYS A 429 8.23 12.81 -31.09
CA LYS A 429 9.36 12.82 -30.15
C LYS A 429 8.89 12.66 -28.70
N ARG A 430 7.80 13.33 -28.30
CA ARG A 430 7.20 13.20 -26.96
C ARG A 430 6.65 11.79 -26.71
N THR A 431 5.92 11.22 -27.67
CA THR A 431 5.33 9.88 -27.57
C THR A 431 6.40 8.80 -27.47
N HIS A 432 7.49 8.92 -28.23
CA HIS A 432 8.63 8.00 -28.15
C HIS A 432 9.31 8.06 -26.77
N ARG A 433 9.60 9.26 -26.25
CA ARG A 433 10.20 9.45 -24.91
C ARG A 433 9.33 8.87 -23.79
N VAL A 434 8.03 9.21 -23.80
CA VAL A 434 7.04 8.70 -22.83
C VAL A 434 6.93 7.18 -22.89
N THR A 435 6.91 6.59 -24.08
CA THR A 435 6.82 5.14 -24.27
C THR A 435 8.08 4.43 -23.76
N SER A 436 9.27 4.92 -24.13
CA SER A 436 10.55 4.30 -23.76
C SER A 436 10.80 4.31 -22.24
N ASN A 437 10.47 5.41 -21.57
CA ASN A 437 10.60 5.52 -20.12
C ASN A 437 9.54 4.66 -19.41
N LEU A 438 8.26 4.71 -19.82
CA LEU A 438 7.20 3.94 -19.17
C LEU A 438 7.39 2.42 -19.26
N LEU A 439 8.13 1.90 -20.25
CA LEU A 439 8.55 0.48 -20.29
C LEU A 439 9.47 0.11 -19.12
N GLN A 440 10.41 0.99 -18.76
CA GLN A 440 11.31 0.79 -17.62
C GLN A 440 10.57 0.95 -16.30
N GLU A 441 9.75 2.00 -16.20
CA GLU A 441 8.91 2.29 -15.03
C GLU A 441 7.92 1.15 -14.75
N LYS A 442 7.32 0.55 -15.79
CA LYS A 442 6.45 -0.63 -15.66
C LYS A 442 7.19 -1.83 -15.06
N ARG A 443 8.50 -1.97 -15.26
CA ARG A 443 9.28 -3.07 -14.68
C ARG A 443 9.57 -2.76 -13.21
N ARG A 444 10.17 -1.59 -12.94
CA ARG A 444 10.40 -1.03 -11.59
C ARG A 444 9.15 -1.07 -10.70
N TRP A 445 7.98 -0.70 -11.22
CA TRP A 445 6.72 -0.68 -10.47
C TRP A 445 6.20 -2.07 -10.15
N PHE A 446 6.23 -3.02 -11.11
CA PHE A 446 5.84 -4.41 -10.85
C PHE A 446 6.76 -5.05 -9.81
N ASP A 447 8.08 -4.88 -9.96
CA ASP A 447 9.08 -5.45 -9.05
C ASP A 447 8.92 -4.89 -7.63
N ARG A 448 8.78 -3.57 -7.48
CA ARG A 448 8.54 -2.91 -6.17
C ARG A 448 7.25 -3.40 -5.52
N THR A 449 6.14 -3.33 -6.25
CA THR A 449 4.80 -3.66 -5.74
C THR A 449 4.67 -5.12 -5.35
N THR A 450 5.29 -6.04 -6.11
CA THR A 450 5.31 -7.48 -5.78
C THR A 450 6.09 -7.73 -4.48
N ASN A 451 7.28 -7.13 -4.33
CA ASN A 451 8.08 -7.30 -3.12
C ASN A 451 7.41 -6.68 -1.88
N ASP A 452 6.83 -5.48 -1.99
CA ASP A 452 6.12 -4.82 -0.88
C ASP A 452 4.85 -5.59 -0.45
N LEU A 453 4.08 -6.13 -1.41
CA LEU A 453 2.89 -6.91 -1.11
C LEU A 453 3.23 -8.27 -0.49
N LEU A 454 4.26 -8.97 -0.99
CA LEU A 454 4.75 -10.20 -0.38
C LEU A 454 5.27 -9.98 1.04
N ALA A 455 5.98 -8.87 1.29
CA ALA A 455 6.41 -8.50 2.64
C ALA A 455 5.22 -8.22 3.58
N SER A 456 4.18 -7.55 3.08
CA SER A 456 2.95 -7.27 3.85
C SER A 456 2.17 -8.55 4.19
N LEU A 457 1.98 -9.45 3.21
CA LEU A 457 1.38 -10.77 3.43
C LEU A 457 2.18 -11.61 4.44
N ARG A 458 3.51 -11.51 4.42
CA ARG A 458 4.40 -12.18 5.40
C ARG A 458 4.24 -11.58 6.80
N GLU A 459 4.22 -10.25 6.94
CA GLU A 459 4.01 -9.60 8.26
C GLU A 459 2.63 -9.98 8.82
N TYR A 460 1.59 -9.88 8.01
CA TYR A 460 0.22 -10.28 8.37
C TYR A 460 0.15 -11.73 8.86
N THR A 461 0.69 -12.68 8.09
CA THR A 461 0.63 -14.11 8.43
C THR A 461 1.36 -14.40 9.74
N LEU A 462 2.51 -13.76 9.99
CA LEU A 462 3.25 -13.90 11.25
C LEU A 462 2.49 -13.28 12.44
N ARG A 463 1.89 -12.09 12.28
CA ARG A 463 1.05 -11.46 13.31
C ARG A 463 -0.16 -12.32 13.66
N GLN A 464 -0.80 -12.95 12.68
CA GLN A 464 -1.92 -13.88 12.89
C GLN A 464 -1.47 -15.10 13.71
N ILE A 465 -0.39 -15.76 13.30
CA ILE A 465 0.17 -16.92 14.01
C ILE A 465 0.50 -16.57 15.47
N ASP A 466 1.12 -15.42 15.73
CA ASP A 466 1.45 -14.99 17.08
C ASP A 466 0.23 -14.55 17.91
N ALA A 467 -0.83 -14.04 17.29
CA ALA A 467 -2.11 -13.75 17.97
C ALA A 467 -2.80 -15.05 18.42
N GLU A 468 -3.02 -16.00 17.50
CA GLU A 468 -3.67 -17.27 17.79
C GLU A 468 -2.88 -18.09 18.83
N ARG A 469 -1.54 -18.03 18.80
CA ARG A 469 -0.68 -18.65 19.83
C ARG A 469 -0.84 -18.02 21.22
N ARG A 470 -1.01 -16.70 21.32
CA ARG A 470 -1.26 -16.00 22.61
C ARG A 470 -2.64 -16.36 23.17
N THR A 471 -3.67 -16.36 22.31
CA THR A 471 -5.02 -16.80 22.62
C THR A 471 -5.03 -18.24 23.13
N LEU A 472 -4.42 -19.16 22.38
CA LEU A 472 -4.30 -20.57 22.78
C LEU A 472 -3.59 -20.73 24.12
N ALA A 473 -2.39 -20.15 24.30
CA ALA A 473 -1.64 -20.25 25.56
C ALA A 473 -2.44 -19.77 26.78
N THR A 474 -3.27 -18.73 26.58
CA THR A 474 -4.10 -18.12 27.63
C THR A 474 -5.34 -18.96 27.94
N LEU A 475 -6.01 -19.51 26.93
CA LEU A 475 -7.06 -20.51 27.09
C LEU A 475 -6.54 -21.79 27.79
N GLU A 476 -5.30 -22.21 27.51
CA GLU A 476 -4.68 -23.36 28.17
C GLU A 476 -4.39 -23.10 29.66
N SER A 477 -4.21 -21.83 30.06
CA SER A 477 -3.85 -21.45 31.44
C SER A 477 -4.93 -21.79 32.49
N VAL A 478 -6.21 -21.88 32.08
CA VAL A 478 -7.34 -22.20 32.97
C VAL A 478 -7.49 -23.71 33.26
N ARG A 479 -6.80 -24.58 32.51
CA ARG A 479 -6.90 -26.04 32.65
C ARG A 479 -6.64 -26.57 34.07
N PRO A 480 -5.71 -26.01 34.89
CA PRO A 480 -5.51 -26.45 36.27
C PRO A 480 -6.71 -26.09 37.16
N ASP A 481 -7.25 -24.88 37.02
CA ASP A 481 -8.43 -24.44 37.78
C ASP A 481 -9.67 -25.31 37.45
N ILE A 482 -9.90 -25.60 36.16
CA ILE A 482 -10.98 -26.51 35.71
C ILE A 482 -10.77 -27.94 36.23
N ARG A 483 -9.53 -28.46 36.24
CA ARG A 483 -9.24 -29.80 36.80
C ARG A 483 -9.38 -29.84 38.32
N ALA A 484 -9.23 -28.72 39.02
CA ALA A 484 -9.40 -28.62 40.46
C ALA A 484 -10.88 -28.58 40.91
N ILE A 485 -11.84 -28.50 39.97
CA ILE A 485 -13.28 -28.61 40.26
C ILE A 485 -13.64 -29.95 40.89
N ASP A 486 -12.97 -31.04 40.51
CA ASP A 486 -13.14 -32.34 41.18
C ASP A 486 -11.79 -32.81 41.72
N SER A 487 -11.71 -33.02 43.03
CA SER A 487 -10.52 -33.56 43.70
C SER A 487 -10.14 -34.95 43.16
N SER A 488 -11.12 -35.75 42.72
CA SER A 488 -10.99 -37.04 42.05
C SER A 488 -10.64 -36.94 40.55
N GLY A 489 -10.81 -35.76 39.94
CA GLY A 489 -10.49 -35.48 38.54
C GLY A 489 -11.54 -35.90 37.51
N GLY A 490 -12.83 -35.98 37.85
CA GLY A 490 -13.96 -36.44 37.02
C GLY A 490 -14.07 -35.82 35.63
N LEU A 491 -13.76 -34.53 35.47
CA LEU A 491 -13.70 -33.90 34.13
C LEU A 491 -12.57 -34.45 33.24
N SER A 492 -11.58 -35.14 33.81
CA SER A 492 -10.57 -35.93 33.09
C SER A 492 -10.93 -37.41 32.92
N ARG A 493 -12.09 -37.84 33.47
CA ARG A 493 -12.68 -39.19 33.34
C ARG A 493 -13.83 -39.25 32.34
N LEU A 494 -14.40 -38.11 31.96
CA LEU A 494 -15.50 -38.02 30.99
C LEU A 494 -15.07 -38.66 29.65
N GLY A 495 -15.76 -39.74 29.25
CA GLY A 495 -15.42 -40.52 28.05
C GLY A 495 -14.15 -41.38 28.17
N ARG A 496 -13.76 -41.81 29.39
CA ARG A 496 -12.60 -42.70 29.61
C ARG A 496 -12.91 -43.81 30.61
N GLU A 497 -13.14 -45.02 30.09
CA GLU A 497 -13.42 -46.26 30.84
C GLU A 497 -12.35 -46.65 31.88
N SER A 498 -11.11 -46.18 31.74
CA SER A 498 -9.96 -46.64 32.53
C SER A 498 -9.49 -45.61 33.56
N HIS A 499 -9.18 -46.09 34.78
CA HIS A 499 -8.91 -45.24 35.94
C HIS A 499 -7.41 -45.21 36.32
N PRO A 500 -6.63 -44.20 35.91
CA PRO A 500 -5.30 -43.98 36.45
C PRO A 500 -5.39 -43.37 37.86
N THR A 501 -4.93 -44.10 38.89
CA THR A 501 -4.97 -43.68 40.31
C THR A 501 -4.08 -42.46 40.63
N VAL A 502 -3.21 -42.07 39.69
CA VAL A 502 -2.23 -40.98 39.86
C VAL A 502 -2.62 -39.79 39.00
N ARG A 503 -2.72 -38.60 39.61
CA ARG A 503 -2.85 -37.33 38.88
C ARG A 503 -1.65 -37.18 37.94
N ARG A 504 -1.89 -37.20 36.62
CA ARG A 504 -0.86 -36.79 35.65
C ARG A 504 -0.47 -35.35 35.96
N PRO A 505 0.83 -35.00 36.05
CA PRO A 505 1.25 -33.62 36.23
C PRO A 505 0.75 -32.76 35.08
N ASN A 506 0.64 -31.44 35.30
CA ASN A 506 0.05 -30.51 34.33
C ASN A 506 0.59 -30.74 32.92
N LEU A 507 -0.32 -30.97 31.96
CA LEU A 507 -0.03 -30.69 30.56
C LEU A 507 0.35 -29.21 30.49
N GLY A 508 1.64 -28.93 30.34
CA GLY A 508 2.15 -27.57 30.17
C GLY A 508 1.57 -26.92 28.90
N SER A 509 1.73 -25.60 28.78
CA SER A 509 1.24 -24.92 27.57
C SER A 509 1.91 -25.50 26.33
N SER A 510 1.08 -25.76 25.32
CA SER A 510 1.48 -26.15 23.98
C SER A 510 2.39 -25.13 23.30
N GLN A 511 2.38 -23.87 23.74
CA GLN A 511 3.17 -22.77 23.19
C GLN A 511 4.40 -22.42 24.03
N GLY A 512 4.97 -23.40 24.73
CA GLY A 512 6.10 -23.21 25.65
C GLY A 512 7.42 -22.74 24.98
N PRO A 513 8.48 -22.49 25.78
CA PRO A 513 9.75 -21.98 25.28
C PRO A 513 10.47 -22.89 24.28
N LYS A 514 10.18 -24.20 24.29
CA LYS A 514 10.85 -25.19 23.41
C LYS A 514 10.32 -25.18 21.97
N GLY A 515 9.10 -24.71 21.73
CA GLY A 515 8.40 -24.95 20.47
C GLY A 515 6.89 -24.86 20.62
N ASP A 516 6.22 -25.05 19.50
CA ASP A 516 4.78 -25.20 19.41
C ASP A 516 4.44 -26.70 19.29
N ALA A 517 3.75 -27.25 20.29
CA ALA A 517 3.50 -28.68 20.44
C ALA A 517 2.46 -29.24 19.45
N TRP A 518 1.77 -28.38 18.69
CA TRP A 518 0.84 -28.79 17.63
C TRP A 518 1.58 -29.00 16.31
N SER A 519 2.41 -28.03 15.92
CA SER A 519 3.23 -28.09 14.70
C SER A 519 4.51 -28.93 14.85
N GLY A 520 4.98 -29.16 16.08
CA GLY A 520 6.25 -29.84 16.34
C GLY A 520 7.50 -28.98 16.04
N ILE A 521 7.34 -27.74 15.57
CA ILE A 521 8.44 -26.83 15.29
C ILE A 521 9.12 -26.39 16.60
N PRO A 522 10.44 -26.60 16.75
CA PRO A 522 11.21 -25.92 17.78
C PRO A 522 11.21 -24.41 17.52
N ARG A 523 11.00 -23.59 18.55
CA ARG A 523 11.19 -22.13 18.43
C ARG A 523 12.67 -21.90 18.07
N ARG A 524 12.94 -21.50 16.82
CA ARG A 524 14.30 -21.06 16.43
C ARG A 524 14.67 -19.87 17.31
N SER A 525 15.86 -19.89 17.91
CA SER A 525 16.41 -18.80 18.75
C SER A 525 16.91 -17.61 17.90
N GLU A 526 16.18 -17.29 16.83
CA GLU A 526 16.65 -16.49 15.71
C GLU A 526 16.21 -15.02 15.85
N GLY A 527 16.94 -14.28 16.68
CA GLY A 527 17.03 -12.82 16.54
C GLY A 527 15.96 -11.95 17.19
N LEU A 528 15.58 -12.21 18.46
CA LEU A 528 14.67 -11.37 19.27
C LEU A 528 15.17 -9.93 19.56
N GLY A 529 16.21 -9.46 18.84
CA GLY A 529 16.79 -8.11 18.94
C GLY A 529 17.06 -7.46 17.59
N ARG A 530 16.51 -7.96 16.47
CA ARG A 530 16.75 -7.40 15.12
C ARG A 530 15.56 -7.28 14.17
N SER A 531 14.34 -7.12 14.67
CA SER A 531 13.33 -6.30 14.00
C SER A 531 12.25 -5.81 14.97
N MET A 532 11.74 -4.59 14.74
CA MET A 532 10.64 -3.90 15.45
C MET A 532 10.77 -3.77 16.98
N SER A 533 10.95 -2.53 17.44
CA SER A 533 10.71 -2.14 18.83
C SER A 533 9.22 -2.30 19.19
N GLY A 534 8.92 -2.58 20.47
CA GLY A 534 7.56 -2.85 20.92
C GLY A 534 7.49 -3.56 22.29
N SER A 535 8.26 -3.09 23.28
CA SER A 535 8.21 -3.65 24.63
C SER A 535 7.13 -2.95 25.46
N MET A 536 6.04 -3.66 25.76
CA MET A 536 4.99 -3.18 26.66
C MET A 536 4.68 -4.22 27.74
N ILE A 537 5.16 -3.92 28.95
CA ILE A 537 4.58 -4.25 30.27
C ILE A 537 4.10 -5.70 30.46
N SER A 538 4.94 -6.52 31.11
CA SER A 538 4.47 -7.66 31.90
C SER A 538 4.27 -7.21 33.36
N PRO A 539 3.17 -7.57 34.04
CA PRO A 539 3.09 -7.42 35.49
C PRO A 539 4.09 -8.35 36.19
N THR A 540 4.53 -7.95 37.38
CA THR A 540 5.54 -8.61 38.20
C THR A 540 5.02 -9.85 38.94
N SER A 541 5.87 -10.87 39.04
CA SER A 541 5.84 -11.89 40.10
C SER A 541 7.27 -12.06 40.63
N GLU A 542 7.42 -12.19 41.94
CA GLU A 542 8.73 -12.15 42.62
C GLU A 542 9.35 -13.55 42.85
N VAL A 543 10.60 -13.52 43.32
CA VAL A 543 11.46 -14.63 43.79
C VAL A 543 10.81 -15.54 44.87
N ASP A 544 11.25 -16.78 45.13
CA ASP A 544 12.47 -17.50 44.67
C ASP A 544 12.13 -18.97 44.25
N GLU A 545 12.87 -20.09 44.39
CA GLU A 545 14.11 -20.49 45.11
C GLU A 545 15.02 -21.39 44.22
N GLU A 546 16.34 -21.38 44.46
CA GLU A 546 17.27 -22.39 43.92
C GLU A 546 17.38 -23.65 44.81
N VAL A 547 17.32 -24.85 44.21
CA VAL A 547 17.88 -26.08 44.82
C VAL A 547 18.70 -26.86 43.80
N ASN A 548 19.96 -27.13 44.15
CA ASN A 548 20.97 -27.78 43.31
C ASN A 548 20.80 -29.32 43.29
N GLY A 549 21.01 -29.96 42.13
CA GLY A 549 20.91 -31.41 41.97
C GLY A 549 21.60 -31.94 40.71
N GLN A 550 22.80 -32.52 40.87
CA GLN A 550 23.57 -33.09 39.76
C GLN A 550 23.01 -34.44 39.28
N GLY A 551 22.90 -34.64 37.96
CA GLY A 551 22.51 -35.94 37.38
C GLY A 551 22.89 -36.11 35.91
N LYS A 552 23.98 -36.83 35.62
CA LYS A 552 24.40 -37.17 34.24
C LYS A 552 23.51 -38.27 33.64
N GLY A 553 22.40 -37.87 33.01
CA GLY A 553 21.46 -38.76 32.31
C GLY A 553 21.89 -39.12 30.88
N ARG A 554 22.34 -40.36 30.67
CA ARG A 554 22.77 -40.92 29.37
C ARG A 554 21.63 -40.95 28.34
N VAL A 555 21.86 -40.38 27.14
CA VAL A 555 20.93 -40.45 26.00
C VAL A 555 20.66 -41.92 25.62
N ARG A 556 19.39 -42.25 25.39
CA ARG A 556 18.93 -43.50 24.78
C ARG A 556 17.89 -43.18 23.71
N SER A 557 18.19 -43.55 22.46
CA SER A 557 17.20 -43.55 21.38
C SER A 557 16.20 -44.69 21.59
N PRO A 558 14.88 -44.48 21.42
CA PRO A 558 13.94 -45.58 21.26
C PRO A 558 14.07 -46.13 19.83
N SER A 559 14.51 -47.37 19.70
CA SER A 559 14.44 -48.13 18.45
C SER A 559 12.98 -48.43 18.09
N GLY A 560 12.59 -48.22 16.83
CA GLY A 560 11.23 -48.51 16.37
C GLY A 560 10.92 -50.01 16.40
N VAL A 561 9.67 -50.33 16.76
CA VAL A 561 9.01 -51.61 16.49
C VAL A 561 7.67 -51.28 15.87
N SER A 562 7.40 -51.81 14.68
CA SER A 562 6.18 -51.54 13.92
C SER A 562 5.06 -52.52 14.29
N THR A 563 3.87 -52.02 14.59
CA THR A 563 2.62 -52.81 14.63
C THR A 563 1.51 -52.08 13.89
N THR A 564 1.33 -52.49 12.62
CA THR A 564 0.06 -52.64 11.91
C THR A 564 -0.96 -51.48 11.88
N VAL A 565 -0.97 -50.80 10.72
CA VAL A 565 -2.17 -50.36 9.96
C VAL A 565 -3.23 -49.51 10.68
N GLU A 566 -3.06 -48.20 10.61
CA GLU A 566 -4.15 -47.19 10.58
C GLU A 566 -3.81 -46.10 9.54
N GLU A 567 -3.52 -46.51 8.29
CA GLU A 567 -3.06 -45.58 7.22
C GLU A 567 -4.18 -44.64 6.70
N ASP A 568 -5.46 -44.97 6.93
CA ASP A 568 -6.62 -44.16 6.49
C ASP A 568 -6.81 -42.85 7.30
N ASP A 569 -6.18 -42.69 8.48
CA ASP A 569 -6.32 -41.48 9.31
C ASP A 569 -5.23 -40.41 9.02
N GLU A 570 -4.13 -40.74 8.32
CA GLU A 570 -3.06 -39.77 8.03
C GLU A 570 -3.46 -38.66 7.03
N ASP A 571 -4.50 -38.87 6.20
CA ASP A 571 -5.04 -37.85 5.30
C ASP A 571 -6.31 -37.15 5.82
N ARG A 572 -6.70 -37.47 7.07
CA ARG A 572 -7.81 -36.79 7.75
C ARG A 572 -7.34 -35.43 8.25
N LEU A 573 -8.03 -34.36 7.85
CA LEU A 573 -7.77 -32.97 8.23
C LEU A 573 -8.16 -32.69 9.70
N ASP A 574 -7.46 -33.32 10.64
CA ASP A 574 -7.48 -32.93 12.05
C ASP A 574 -6.61 -31.68 12.28
N ALA A 575 -6.84 -30.98 13.40
CA ALA A 575 -6.18 -29.70 13.68
C ALA A 575 -4.65 -29.83 13.91
N ARG A 576 -4.14 -31.02 14.20
CA ARG A 576 -2.72 -31.29 14.45
C ARG A 576 -1.99 -31.68 13.16
N ASN A 577 -2.62 -32.48 12.32
CA ASN A 577 -2.22 -32.78 10.96
C ASN A 577 -2.17 -31.48 10.13
N ALA A 578 -3.21 -30.64 10.20
CA ALA A 578 -3.23 -29.32 9.59
C ALA A 578 -2.10 -28.41 10.09
N ALA A 579 -1.85 -28.36 11.41
CA ALA A 579 -0.74 -27.60 11.98
C ALA A 579 0.63 -28.10 11.49
N SER A 580 0.83 -29.42 11.37
CA SER A 580 2.06 -30.04 10.85
C SER A 580 2.28 -29.79 9.35
N ARG A 581 1.21 -29.87 8.54
CA ARG A 581 1.23 -29.55 7.10
C ARG A 581 1.51 -28.06 6.84
N LEU A 582 0.93 -27.15 7.62
CA LEU A 582 1.25 -25.71 7.54
C LEU A 582 2.67 -25.40 8.02
N ALA A 583 3.17 -26.12 9.03
CA ALA A 583 4.49 -25.93 9.60
C ALA A 583 5.64 -26.34 8.67
N THR A 584 5.44 -27.40 7.87
CA THR A 584 6.41 -27.83 6.86
C THR A 584 6.39 -26.97 5.59
N SER A 585 5.38 -26.09 5.42
CA SER A 585 5.30 -25.14 4.30
C SER A 585 6.25 -23.96 4.49
N THR A 586 7.25 -23.85 3.60
CA THR A 586 8.18 -22.71 3.57
C THR A 586 7.55 -21.52 2.83
N PHE A 587 7.07 -20.54 3.59
CA PHE A 587 6.69 -19.19 3.13
C PHE A 587 7.88 -18.24 3.10
#